data_AF-A0A848IN03-F1
#
_entry.id   AF-A0A848IN03-F1
#
_cell.length_a   1.000
_cell.length_b   1.000
_cell.length_c   1.000
_cell.angle_alpha   90.00
_cell.angle_beta   90.00
_cell.angle_gamma   90.00
#
_symmetry.space_group_name_H-M   'P 1'
#
loop_
_entity.id
_entity.type
_entity.pdbx_description
1 polymer ?
#
loop_
_entity_poly.entity_id
_entity_poly.type
_entity_poly.pdbx_seq_one_letter_code
_entity_poly.pdbx_strand_id
1 'polypeptide(L)'
;MDTSRFPRGTVLLCYFPYDDAPDRPGPDPHYCMVVDEFQHNGKEYVAVCYGTSSFSESLFAKHDSRVLTVGRQFISGIDMPKDRGNFVADRVAILPVTDQWIVPTVRGRLEFLRRAKRESDVQHARLYAEYMKLEKVMIHAMTIAAKSFSVTGKVGLPVKDSDR
;
A
#
# COMPACT_ATOMS: atom_id res chain seq x y z
N MET A 1 -21.88 -10.40 1.17
CA MET A 1 -20.42 -10.23 1.05
C MET A 1 -20.22 -8.88 0.41
N ASP A 2 -19.89 -7.85 1.20
CA ASP A 2 -19.48 -6.58 0.61
C ASP A 2 -18.20 -6.83 -0.17
N THR A 3 -18.27 -6.72 -1.49
CA THR A 3 -17.09 -6.77 -2.34
C THR A 3 -16.35 -5.46 -2.12
N SER A 4 -15.23 -5.49 -1.38
CA SER A 4 -14.38 -4.32 -1.15
C SER A 4 -14.16 -3.54 -2.46
N ARG A 5 -14.34 -2.22 -2.40
CA ARG A 5 -14.12 -1.30 -3.53
C ARG A 5 -12.70 -1.45 -4.04
N PHE A 6 -11.75 -1.71 -3.13
CA PHE A 6 -10.34 -1.94 -3.43
C PHE A 6 -9.86 -3.30 -2.91
N PRO A 7 -9.95 -4.38 -3.72
CA PRO A 7 -9.39 -5.67 -3.36
C PRO A 7 -7.92 -5.55 -2.97
N ARG A 8 -7.51 -6.33 -1.97
CA ARG A 8 -6.12 -6.41 -1.53
C ARG A 8 -5.16 -6.62 -2.71
N GLY A 9 -4.05 -5.89 -2.69
CA GLY A 9 -3.08 -5.86 -3.78
C GLY A 9 -3.45 -4.95 -4.95
N THR A 10 -4.57 -4.22 -4.87
CA THR A 10 -4.85 -3.11 -5.78
C THR A 10 -3.77 -2.05 -5.62
N VAL A 11 -3.24 -1.53 -6.73
CA VAL A 11 -2.32 -0.39 -6.71
C VAL A 11 -3.12 0.89 -6.89
N LEU A 12 -2.99 1.83 -5.98
CA LEU A 12 -3.64 3.15 -6.02
C LEU A 12 -2.59 4.24 -6.13
N LEU A 13 -3.02 5.46 -6.45
CA LEU A 13 -2.21 6.66 -6.33
C LEU A 13 -2.82 7.53 -5.22
N CYS A 14 -2.09 7.71 -4.13
CA CYS A 14 -2.62 8.29 -2.89
C CYS A 14 -1.77 9.47 -2.42
N TYR A 15 -2.42 10.45 -1.80
CA TYR A 15 -1.76 11.54 -1.09
C TYR A 15 -1.55 11.13 0.36
N PHE A 16 -0.31 11.14 0.82
CA PHE A 16 0.01 10.94 2.25
C PHE A 16 -0.08 12.29 2.96
N PRO A 17 -0.48 12.32 4.23
CA PRO A 17 -0.56 13.59 4.96
C PRO A 17 0.82 14.25 5.12
N TYR A 18 0.83 15.54 5.43
CA TYR A 18 2.04 16.19 5.91
C TYR A 18 2.39 15.71 7.33
N ASP A 19 3.69 15.67 7.62
CA ASP A 19 4.17 15.32 8.97
C ASP A 19 3.67 16.30 10.05
N ASP A 20 3.51 17.58 9.70
CA ASP A 20 3.07 18.66 10.59
C ASP A 20 1.55 18.92 10.56
N ALA A 21 0.83 18.33 9.60
CA ALA A 21 -0.60 18.54 9.39
C ALA A 21 -1.26 17.24 8.89
N PRO A 22 -1.56 16.29 9.80
CA PRO A 22 -2.09 14.97 9.45
C PRO A 22 -3.54 14.99 8.96
N ASP A 23 -4.23 16.12 9.08
CA ASP A 23 -5.64 16.30 8.70
C ASP A 23 -5.84 16.68 7.23
N ARG A 24 -4.76 16.99 6.50
CA ARG A 24 -4.82 17.37 5.08
C ARG A 24 -3.90 16.49 4.21
N PRO A 25 -4.28 16.20 2.96
CA PRO A 25 -3.42 15.48 2.04
C PRO A 25 -2.15 16.29 1.72
N GLY A 26 -1.04 15.60 1.60
CA GLY A 26 0.25 16.13 1.16
C GLY A 26 0.22 16.60 -0.29
N PRO A 27 1.31 17.24 -0.75
CA PRO A 27 1.33 17.90 -2.05
C PRO A 27 1.47 16.90 -3.21
N ASP A 28 2.20 15.81 -2.99
CA ASP A 28 2.58 14.87 -4.04
C ASP A 28 1.97 13.49 -3.80
N PRO A 29 1.36 12.88 -4.82
CA PRO A 29 0.79 11.56 -4.68
C PRO A 29 1.84 10.46 -4.92
N HIS A 30 1.67 9.33 -4.24
CA HIS A 30 2.54 8.16 -4.34
C HIS A 30 1.74 6.92 -4.71
N TYR A 31 2.32 6.06 -5.55
CA TYR A 31 1.73 4.75 -5.81
C TYR A 31 1.78 3.92 -4.54
N CYS A 32 0.67 3.30 -4.17
CA CYS A 32 0.53 2.51 -2.96
C CYS A 32 -0.11 1.18 -3.29
N MET A 33 0.11 0.15 -2.47
CA MET A 33 -0.60 -1.12 -2.61
C MET A 33 -1.54 -1.34 -1.44
N VAL A 34 -2.80 -1.63 -1.75
CA VAL A 34 -3.88 -1.83 -0.78
C VAL A 34 -3.65 -3.10 0.02
N VAL A 35 -3.74 -2.98 1.34
CA VAL A 35 -3.70 -4.10 2.29
C VAL A 35 -5.11 -4.50 2.67
N ASP A 36 -5.95 -3.53 3.01
CA ASP A 36 -7.36 -3.77 3.35
C ASP A 36 -8.20 -2.49 3.30
N GLU A 37 -9.52 -2.67 3.33
CA GLU A 37 -10.51 -1.60 3.41
C GLU A 37 -11.43 -1.85 4.62
N PHE A 38 -11.76 -0.81 5.37
CA PHE A 38 -12.57 -0.93 6.58
C PHE A 38 -13.38 0.33 6.87
N GLN A 39 -14.39 0.19 7.72
CA GLN A 39 -15.21 1.31 8.19
C GLN A 39 -14.87 1.69 9.63
N HIS A 40 -14.86 2.99 9.91
CA HIS A 40 -14.69 3.53 11.26
C HIS A 40 -15.58 4.77 11.42
N ASN A 41 -16.45 4.78 12.45
CA ASN A 41 -17.42 5.85 12.70
C ASN A 41 -18.25 6.24 11.47
N GLY A 42 -18.72 5.26 10.70
CA GLY A 42 -19.54 5.46 9.50
C GLY A 42 -18.80 6.04 8.29
N LYS A 43 -17.47 6.11 8.32
CA LYS A 43 -16.62 6.54 7.20
C LYS A 43 -15.75 5.38 6.71
N GLU A 44 -15.49 5.35 5.42
CA GLU A 44 -14.64 4.35 4.77
C GLU A 44 -13.17 4.78 4.76
N TYR A 45 -12.30 3.83 5.08
CA TYR A 45 -10.85 3.99 5.10
C TYR A 45 -10.17 2.84 4.37
N VAL A 46 -8.99 3.13 3.83
CA VAL A 46 -8.13 2.14 3.20
C VAL A 46 -6.80 2.10 3.93
N ALA A 47 -6.33 0.89 4.21
CA ALA A 47 -4.97 0.63 4.65
C ALA A 47 -4.10 0.34 3.43
N VAL A 48 -3.04 1.12 3.24
CA VAL A 48 -2.14 1.00 2.08
C VAL A 48 -0.70 0.93 2.53
N CYS A 49 0.09 0.05 1.92
CA CYS A 49 1.54 0.10 2.09
C CYS A 49 2.13 1.17 1.17
N TYR A 50 3.04 1.96 1.73
CA TYR A 50 3.75 3.02 1.02
C TYR A 50 4.51 2.45 -0.17
N GLY A 51 4.36 3.07 -1.34
CA GLY A 51 5.17 2.74 -2.49
C GLY A 51 6.06 3.89 -2.93
N THR A 52 7.25 3.53 -3.39
CA THR A 52 8.20 4.46 -4.00
C THR A 52 8.73 3.87 -5.30
N SER A 53 8.94 4.74 -6.28
CA SER A 53 9.61 4.37 -7.52
C SER A 53 11.14 4.49 -7.43
N SER A 54 11.69 5.08 -6.36
CA SER A 54 13.14 5.13 -6.14
C SER A 54 13.61 3.82 -5.52
N PHE A 55 14.43 3.07 -6.25
CA PHE A 55 15.15 1.93 -5.71
C PHE A 55 16.46 2.43 -5.08
N SER A 56 16.69 2.12 -3.80
CA SER A 56 18.00 2.32 -3.17
C SER A 56 18.32 1.16 -2.23
N GLU A 57 19.57 0.73 -2.17
CA GLU A 57 20.04 -0.28 -1.22
C GLU A 57 19.77 0.16 0.23
N SER A 58 19.85 1.47 0.49
CA SER A 58 19.50 2.06 1.77
C SER A 58 18.03 1.85 2.16
N LEU A 59 17.09 1.84 1.21
CA LEU A 59 15.69 1.53 1.48
C LEU A 59 15.53 0.06 1.91
N PHE A 60 16.19 -0.86 1.22
CA PHE A 60 16.15 -2.28 1.56
C PHE A 60 16.78 -2.57 2.92
N ALA A 61 17.95 -1.98 3.19
CA ALA A 61 18.62 -2.11 4.48
C ALA A 61 17.77 -1.55 5.63
N LYS A 62 17.14 -0.39 5.42
CA LYS A 62 16.28 0.26 6.42
C LYS A 62 15.03 -0.55 6.76
N HIS A 63 14.52 -1.33 5.81
CA HIS A 63 13.28 -2.10 5.93
C HIS A 63 13.51 -3.61 6.01
N ASP A 64 14.75 -4.06 6.24
CA ASP A 64 15.09 -5.46 6.50
C ASP A 64 14.45 -6.44 5.49
N SER A 65 14.61 -6.16 4.19
CA SER A 65 14.04 -6.94 3.09
C SER A 65 12.50 -7.00 3.02
N ARG A 66 11.78 -6.10 3.70
CA ARG A 66 10.30 -6.01 3.68
C ARG A 66 9.76 -5.17 2.53
N VAL A 67 10.44 -5.16 1.39
CA VAL A 67 10.08 -4.37 0.22
C VAL A 67 9.72 -5.31 -0.93
N LEU A 68 8.47 -5.22 -1.41
CA LEU A 68 8.04 -5.91 -2.62
C LEU A 68 8.40 -5.05 -3.84
N THR A 69 9.33 -5.51 -4.67
CA THR A 69 9.66 -4.84 -5.94
C THR A 69 8.90 -5.50 -7.07
N VAL A 70 8.13 -4.72 -7.81
CA VAL A 70 7.31 -5.19 -8.93
C VAL A 70 7.67 -4.39 -10.19
N GLY A 71 8.11 -5.08 -11.23
CA GLY A 71 8.30 -4.46 -12.54
C GLY A 71 6.96 -3.98 -13.13
N ARG A 72 6.96 -2.83 -13.82
CA ARG A 72 5.78 -2.20 -14.42
C ARG A 72 4.98 -3.16 -15.28
N GLN A 73 5.62 -4.08 -15.99
CA GLN A 73 4.98 -5.08 -16.84
C GLN A 73 4.04 -6.05 -16.09
N PHE A 74 4.19 -6.16 -14.76
CA PHE A 74 3.34 -6.99 -13.91
C PHE A 74 2.19 -6.20 -13.26
N ILE A 75 2.04 -4.92 -13.59
CA ILE A 75 1.02 -4.02 -13.07
C ILE A 75 0.17 -3.52 -14.24
N SER A 76 -1.08 -3.94 -14.31
CA SER A 76 -2.02 -3.53 -15.36
C SER A 76 -2.93 -2.40 -14.89
N GLY A 77 -3.52 -1.65 -15.82
CA GLY A 77 -4.54 -0.64 -15.53
C GLY A 77 -4.01 0.73 -15.08
N ILE A 78 -2.68 0.89 -14.98
CA ILE A 78 -2.04 2.18 -14.68
C ILE A 78 -0.83 2.40 -15.57
N ASP A 79 -0.54 3.66 -15.87
CA ASP A 79 0.69 4.07 -16.50
C ASP A 79 1.68 4.60 -15.46
N MET A 80 2.54 3.73 -14.95
CA MET A 80 3.58 4.15 -14.01
C MET A 80 4.73 4.81 -14.78
N PRO A 81 5.20 6.00 -14.35
CA PRO A 81 6.26 6.74 -15.03
C PRO A 81 7.64 6.06 -14.94
N LYS A 82 7.81 5.09 -14.04
CA LYS A 82 9.05 4.35 -13.82
C LYS A 82 8.88 2.87 -14.15
N ASP A 83 9.99 2.18 -14.35
CA ASP A 83 10.06 0.77 -14.76
C ASP A 83 9.61 -0.22 -13.68
N ARG A 84 9.50 0.23 -12.42
CA ARG A 84 9.12 -0.59 -11.27
C ARG A 84 8.41 0.21 -10.17
N GLY A 85 7.64 -0.47 -9.34
CA GLY A 85 7.14 0.00 -8.05
C GLY A 85 7.75 -0.79 -6.91
N ASN A 86 8.18 -0.11 -5.85
CA ASN A 86 8.69 -0.73 -4.63
C ASN A 86 7.69 -0.45 -3.50
N PHE A 87 7.07 -1.49 -2.94
CA PHE A 87 6.05 -1.39 -1.89
C PHE A 87 6.61 -1.86 -0.54
N VAL A 88 6.60 -0.97 0.45
CA VAL A 88 7.23 -1.19 1.76
C VAL A 88 6.22 -1.82 2.71
N ALA A 89 6.30 -3.14 2.87
CA ALA A 89 5.28 -3.96 3.54
C ALA A 89 5.08 -3.62 5.02
N ASP A 90 6.09 -3.09 5.70
CA ASP A 90 6.01 -2.70 7.12
C ASP A 90 5.63 -1.23 7.35
N ARG A 91 5.31 -0.49 6.28
CA ARG A 91 4.84 0.90 6.33
C ARG A 91 3.43 1.00 5.78
N VAL A 92 2.47 0.67 6.63
CA VAL A 92 1.04 0.76 6.30
C VAL A 92 0.46 2.06 6.86
N ALA A 93 -0.12 2.86 5.98
CA ALA A 93 -0.85 4.08 6.32
C ALA A 93 -2.36 3.86 6.19
N ILE A 94 -3.13 4.59 6.98
CA ILE A 94 -4.59 4.64 6.88
C ILE A 94 -5.00 5.95 6.24
N LEU A 95 -5.78 5.87 5.16
CA LEU A 95 -6.24 7.04 4.43
C LEU A 95 -7.77 7.00 4.28
N PRO A 96 -8.47 8.14 4.33
CA PRO A 96 -9.88 8.21 3.98
C PRO A 96 -10.12 7.82 2.52
N VAL A 97 -11.23 7.13 2.25
CA VAL A 97 -11.65 6.83 0.87
C VAL A 97 -12.38 8.04 0.29
N THR A 98 -11.63 9.08 -0.10
CA THR A 98 -12.16 10.25 -0.79
C THR A 98 -11.22 10.73 -1.89
N ASP A 99 -11.75 11.50 -2.85
CA ASP A 99 -11.00 12.03 -3.99
C ASP A 99 -9.89 13.02 -3.58
N GLN A 100 -9.90 13.50 -2.33
CA GLN A 100 -8.82 14.33 -1.76
C GLN A 100 -7.57 13.51 -1.41
N TRP A 101 -7.74 12.23 -1.06
CA TRP A 101 -6.67 11.36 -0.59
C TRP A 101 -6.27 10.29 -1.61
N ILE A 102 -7.17 9.94 -2.52
CA ILE A 102 -6.97 8.89 -3.52
C ILE A 102 -7.32 9.47 -4.90
N VAL A 103 -6.41 9.36 -5.86
CA VAL A 103 -6.65 9.77 -7.24
C VAL A 103 -7.65 8.78 -7.88
N PRO A 104 -8.90 9.18 -8.18
CA PRO A 104 -9.96 8.22 -8.51
C PRO A 104 -9.76 7.46 -9.81
N THR A 105 -9.03 8.06 -10.75
CA THR A 105 -8.77 7.52 -12.09
C THR A 105 -7.63 6.52 -12.14
N VAL A 106 -6.84 6.39 -11.06
CA VAL A 106 -5.63 5.56 -11.05
C VAL A 106 -5.85 4.31 -10.21
N ARG A 107 -6.04 3.18 -10.90
CA ARG A 107 -6.26 1.88 -10.27
C ARG A 107 -5.57 0.75 -11.01
N GLY A 108 -4.47 0.29 -10.42
CA GLY A 108 -3.64 -0.78 -10.95
C GLY A 108 -3.98 -2.14 -10.34
N ARG A 109 -3.66 -3.19 -11.08
CA ARG A 109 -3.80 -4.59 -10.64
C ARG A 109 -2.48 -5.31 -10.81
N LEU A 110 -2.08 -6.02 -9.75
CA LEU A 110 -0.94 -6.91 -9.78
C LEU A 110 -1.33 -8.20 -10.52
N GLU A 111 -0.83 -8.40 -11.73
CA GLU A 111 -1.26 -9.52 -12.59
C GLU A 111 -0.92 -10.89 -11.99
N PHE A 112 0.15 -10.99 -11.19
CA PHE A 112 0.51 -12.23 -10.48
C PHE A 112 -0.46 -12.60 -9.36
N LEU A 113 -1.38 -11.71 -8.96
CA LEU A 113 -2.50 -12.07 -8.08
C LEU A 113 -3.63 -12.81 -8.81
N ARG A 114 -3.58 -12.91 -10.15
CA ARG A 114 -4.51 -13.72 -10.93
C ARG A 114 -4.02 -15.16 -11.02
N ARG A 115 -4.86 -16.11 -10.61
CA ARG A 115 -4.52 -17.55 -10.60
C ARG A 115 -4.01 -18.06 -11.95
N ALA A 116 -4.72 -17.75 -13.03
CA ALA A 116 -4.34 -18.17 -14.37
C ALA A 116 -2.94 -17.70 -14.79
N LYS A 117 -2.50 -16.50 -14.34
CA LYS A 117 -1.16 -15.99 -14.62
C LYS A 117 -0.09 -16.73 -13.84
N ARG A 118 -0.34 -17.08 -12.57
CA ARG A 118 0.59 -17.85 -11.74
C ARG A 118 0.85 -19.26 -12.26
N GLU A 119 -0.19 -19.91 -12.77
CA GLU A 119 -0.10 -21.29 -13.26
C GLU A 119 0.60 -21.38 -14.62
N SER A 120 0.62 -20.30 -15.40
CA SER A 120 1.19 -20.27 -16.75
C SER A 120 2.59 -19.62 -16.84
N ASP A 121 3.03 -18.90 -15.81
CA ASP A 121 4.27 -18.11 -15.87
C ASP A 121 5.06 -18.20 -14.55
N VAL A 122 6.32 -18.66 -14.65
CA VAL A 122 7.23 -18.88 -13.52
C VAL A 122 7.56 -17.58 -12.79
N GLN A 123 7.69 -16.45 -13.50
CA GLN A 123 7.97 -15.16 -12.88
C GLN A 123 6.75 -14.67 -12.08
N HIS A 124 5.54 -14.86 -12.60
CA HIS A 124 4.31 -14.55 -11.85
C HIS A 124 4.17 -15.45 -10.61
N ALA A 125 4.49 -16.74 -10.70
CA ALA A 125 4.48 -17.64 -9.56
C ALA A 125 5.49 -17.20 -8.47
N ARG A 126 6.70 -16.79 -8.86
CA ARG A 126 7.73 -16.28 -7.95
C ARG A 126 7.29 -14.99 -7.25
N LEU A 127 6.81 -14.00 -8.00
CA LEU A 127 6.33 -12.73 -7.45
C LEU A 127 5.16 -12.94 -6.49
N TYR A 128 4.25 -13.87 -6.80
CA TYR A 128 3.20 -14.25 -5.87
C TYR A 128 3.75 -14.85 -4.58
N ALA A 129 4.73 -15.75 -4.64
CA ALA A 129 5.34 -16.32 -3.45
C ALA A 129 6.04 -15.24 -2.58
N GLU A 130 6.69 -14.26 -3.20
CA GLU A 130 7.27 -13.10 -2.51
C GLU A 130 6.20 -12.22 -1.86
N TYR A 131 5.12 -11.91 -2.59
CA TYR A 131 3.96 -11.20 -2.07
C TYR A 131 3.35 -11.91 -0.85
N MET A 132 3.14 -13.23 -0.91
CA MET A 132 2.54 -13.99 0.20
C MET A 132 3.40 -13.98 1.47
N LYS A 133 4.73 -13.91 1.35
CA LYS A 133 5.62 -13.76 2.51
C LYS A 133 5.43 -12.40 3.17
N LEU A 134 5.32 -11.35 2.35
CA LEU A 134 5.14 -9.97 2.81
C LEU A 134 3.71 -9.67 3.26
N GLU A 135 2.70 -10.42 2.80
CA GLU A 135 1.31 -10.24 3.20
C GLU A 135 1.13 -10.34 4.72
N LYS A 136 1.81 -11.29 5.37
CA LYS A 136 1.80 -11.42 6.82
C LYS A 136 2.34 -10.18 7.53
N VAL A 137 3.39 -9.57 6.97
CA VAL A 137 3.99 -8.33 7.48
C VAL A 137 3.03 -7.17 7.30
N MET A 138 2.40 -7.06 6.12
CA MET A 138 1.40 -6.02 5.84
C MET A 138 0.19 -6.09 6.76
N ILE A 139 -0.36 -7.29 6.99
CA ILE A 139 -1.51 -7.49 7.89
C ILE A 139 -1.14 -7.12 9.33
N HIS A 140 0.07 -7.47 9.78
CA HIS A 140 0.55 -7.10 11.10
C HIS A 140 0.70 -5.58 11.24
N ALA A 141 1.36 -4.93 10.27
CA ALA A 141 1.54 -3.48 10.24
C ALA A 141 0.20 -2.74 10.14
N MET A 142 -0.76 -3.26 9.37
CA MET A 142 -2.12 -2.75 9.31
C MET A 142 -2.81 -2.82 10.66
N THR A 143 -2.69 -3.93 11.40
CA THR A 143 -3.28 -4.05 12.74
C THR A 143 -2.73 -2.97 13.68
N ILE A 144 -1.43 -2.70 13.63
CA ILE A 144 -0.79 -1.63 14.40
C ILE A 144 -1.34 -0.26 13.98
N ALA A 145 -1.39 0.02 12.67
CA ALA A 145 -1.91 1.27 12.13
C ALA A 145 -3.38 1.48 12.55
N ALA A 146 -4.22 0.46 12.41
CA ALA A 146 -5.64 0.51 12.77
C ALA A 146 -5.86 0.77 14.26
N LYS A 147 -5.02 0.18 15.12
CA LYS A 147 -5.05 0.46 16.56
C LYS A 147 -4.60 1.89 16.87
N SER A 148 -3.54 2.39 16.22
CA SER A 148 -3.09 3.77 16.39
C SER A 148 -4.18 4.76 15.94
N PHE A 149 -4.81 4.49 14.79
CA PHE A 149 -5.89 5.29 14.24
C PHE A 149 -7.13 5.29 15.14
N SER A 150 -7.55 4.14 15.67
CA SER A 150 -8.72 4.08 16.55
C SER A 150 -8.55 4.85 17.86
N VAL A 151 -7.30 5.00 18.33
CA VAL A 151 -6.97 5.77 19.54
C VAL A 151 -6.83 7.27 19.23
N THR A 152 -6.20 7.62 18.12
CA THR A 152 -5.77 9.00 17.85
C THR A 152 -6.67 9.76 16.86
N GLY A 153 -7.43 9.04 16.03
CA GLY A 153 -8.15 9.58 14.88
C GLY A 153 -7.25 10.13 13.77
N LYS A 154 -5.93 9.98 13.85
CA LYS A 154 -4.97 10.55 12.88
C LYS A 154 -4.73 9.61 11.71
N VAL A 155 -4.97 10.11 10.50
CA VAL A 155 -4.68 9.40 9.25
C VAL A 155 -3.18 9.47 8.92
N GLY A 156 -2.72 8.62 8.01
CA GLY A 156 -1.31 8.48 7.64
C GLY A 156 -0.65 7.26 8.27
N LEU A 157 0.68 7.32 8.37
CA LEU A 157 1.47 6.27 9.02
C LEU A 157 1.24 6.31 10.54
N PRO A 158 1.28 5.15 11.23
CA PRO A 158 1.23 5.14 12.68
C PRO A 158 2.36 5.99 13.24
N VAL A 159 2.04 6.82 14.24
CA VAL A 159 3.04 7.57 15.00
C VAL A 159 4.00 6.52 15.56
N LYS A 160 5.29 6.63 15.21
CA LYS A 160 6.30 5.83 15.91
C LYS A 160 6.21 6.24 17.37
N ASP A 161 6.05 5.27 18.26
CA ASP A 161 6.43 5.44 19.66
C ASP A 161 7.94 5.69 19.66
N SER A 162 8.38 6.91 19.37
CA SER A 162 9.73 7.36 19.64
C SER A 162 9.82 7.53 21.15
N ASP A 163 10.50 6.59 21.78
CA ASP A 163 11.05 6.62 23.13
C ASP A 163 10.06 6.90 24.28
N ARG A 164 9.61 5.83 24.91
CA ARG A 164 9.47 5.77 26.37
C ARG A 164 10.43 4.74 26.92
#